data_AF-A0A968QQA7-F1
#
_entry.id   AF-A0A968QQA7-F1
#
_cell.length_a   1.000
_cell.length_b   1.000
_cell.length_c   1.000
_cell.angle_alpha   90.00
_cell.angle_beta   90.00
_cell.angle_gamma   90.00
#
_symmetry.space_group_name_H-M   'P 1'
#
loop_
_entity.id
_entity.type
_entity.pdbx_description
1 polymer ?
#
loop_
_entity_poly.entity_id
_entity_poly.type
_entity_poly.pdbx_seq_one_letter_code
_entity_poly.pdbx_strand_id
1 'polypeptide(L)'
;MKKTIHSPIILVLLALIAAPLYADGTHPIGIRLDGTIRNSGKIDLSGPGYAIKPEYGKQAGANLFHSFQQFNIHSGESATFSGPDSVKNIISRVTGGAASWIDGK
;
A
#
# COMPACT_ATOMS: atom_id res chain seq x y z
N MET A 1 11.14 32.69 -55.56
CA MET A 1 9.82 32.06 -55.34
C MET A 1 9.89 31.21 -54.08
N LYS A 2 9.20 31.62 -53.01
CA LYS A 2 9.11 30.87 -51.75
C LYS A 2 8.15 29.70 -51.95
N LYS A 3 8.61 28.46 -51.75
CA LYS A 3 7.73 27.31 -51.53
C LYS A 3 7.93 26.82 -50.10
N THR A 4 7.07 27.32 -49.23
CA THR A 4 6.76 26.71 -47.93
C THR A 4 5.98 25.43 -48.22
N ILE A 5 6.54 24.27 -47.85
CA ILE A 5 5.79 23.01 -47.76
C ILE A 5 5.97 22.53 -46.31
N HIS A 6 4.90 22.70 -45.53
CA HIS A 6 4.74 22.10 -44.21
C HIS A 6 4.50 20.59 -44.41
N SER A 7 5.38 19.75 -43.87
CA SER A 7 5.22 18.29 -43.88
C SER A 7 4.88 17.82 -42.45
N PRO A 8 3.83 17.00 -42.24
CA PRO A 8 3.20 16.72 -40.95
C PRO A 8 3.95 15.64 -40.17
N ILE A 9 5.26 15.79 -40.01
CA ILE A 9 6.07 14.86 -39.19
C ILE A 9 6.13 15.36 -37.73
N ILE A 10 5.83 16.64 -37.50
CA ILE A 10 5.75 17.27 -36.18
C ILE A 10 4.29 17.34 -35.72
N LEU A 11 3.56 16.22 -35.77
CA LEU A 11 2.28 16.10 -35.03
C LEU A 11 2.12 14.72 -34.37
N VAL A 12 3.21 13.96 -34.26
CA VAL A 12 3.32 12.76 -33.42
C VAL A 12 4.20 13.05 -32.18
N LEU A 13 4.54 14.33 -31.95
CA LEU A 13 5.39 14.78 -30.84
C LEU A 13 4.62 15.50 -29.71
N LEU A 14 3.28 15.49 -29.75
CA LEU A 14 2.45 16.10 -28.71
C LEU A 14 1.31 15.18 -28.26
N ALA A 15 1.65 13.91 -28.05
CA ALA A 15 0.87 13.02 -27.19
C ALA A 15 1.82 12.21 -26.28
N LEU A 16 2.90 12.83 -25.78
CA LEU A 16 3.29 12.54 -24.40
C LEU A 16 2.23 13.21 -23.52
N ILE A 17 1.06 12.58 -23.47
CA ILE A 17 0.15 12.78 -22.36
C ILE A 17 0.98 12.27 -21.18
N ALA A 18 1.61 13.18 -20.45
CA ALA A 18 2.02 12.94 -19.09
C ALA A 18 0.71 12.72 -18.31
N ALA A 19 0.07 11.56 -18.53
CA ALA A 19 -0.76 11.02 -17.49
C ALA A 19 0.17 10.96 -16.29
N PRO A 20 -0.15 11.60 -15.16
CA PRO A 20 0.52 11.21 -13.94
C PRO A 20 0.30 9.71 -13.88
N LEU A 21 1.35 8.91 -14.08
CA LEU A 21 1.36 7.57 -13.54
C LEU A 21 1.22 7.85 -12.05
N TYR A 22 -0.01 7.81 -11.54
CA TYR A 22 -0.25 7.76 -10.12
C TYR A 22 0.57 6.55 -9.68
N ALA A 23 1.69 6.80 -9.01
CA ALA A 23 2.63 5.76 -8.60
C ALA A 23 1.89 4.64 -7.84
N ASP A 24 0.76 5.00 -7.21
CA ASP A 24 -0.29 4.15 -6.69
C ASP A 24 -0.61 2.93 -7.56
N GLY A 25 -0.76 3.05 -8.88
CA GLY A 25 -1.13 1.92 -9.75
C GLY A 25 -0.02 0.88 -10.01
N THR A 26 1.22 1.15 -9.57
CA THR A 26 2.38 0.27 -9.83
C THR A 26 2.77 -0.62 -8.66
N HIS A 27 2.16 -0.40 -7.48
CA HIS A 27 2.43 -1.17 -6.27
C HIS A 27 1.34 -2.25 -6.06
N PRO A 28 1.70 -3.43 -5.51
CA PRO A 28 0.70 -4.42 -5.11
C PRO A 28 -0.31 -3.85 -4.13
N ILE A 29 -1.61 -4.08 -4.33
CA ILE A 29 -2.65 -3.48 -3.47
C ILE A 29 -2.88 -4.32 -2.21
N GLY A 30 -3.15 -3.64 -1.10
CA GLY A 30 -3.70 -4.19 0.13
C GLY A 30 -2.69 -4.75 1.12
N ILE A 31 -3.25 -5.40 2.16
CA ILE A 31 -2.53 -5.85 3.34
C ILE A 31 -2.63 -7.37 3.47
N ARG A 32 -1.49 -8.03 3.64
CA ARG A 32 -1.39 -9.48 3.82
C ARG A 32 -0.58 -9.80 5.08
N LEU A 33 -1.13 -10.60 5.99
CA LEU A 33 -0.37 -11.15 7.14
C LEU A 33 0.68 -12.16 6.66
N ASP A 34 1.82 -12.24 7.33
CA ASP A 34 2.85 -13.25 6.97
C ASP A 34 2.68 -14.60 7.66
N GLY A 35 1.79 -14.68 8.67
CA GLY A 35 1.51 -15.90 9.44
C GLY A 35 2.56 -16.27 10.48
N THR A 36 3.61 -15.47 10.68
CA THR A 36 4.70 -15.76 11.61
C THR A 36 4.37 -15.42 13.06
N ILE A 37 3.32 -14.64 13.30
CA ILE A 37 2.80 -14.30 14.63
C ILE A 37 1.52 -15.11 14.90
N ARG A 38 1.43 -15.69 16.10
CA ARG A 38 0.27 -16.44 16.63
C ARG A 38 -0.29 -17.56 15.73
N ASN A 39 0.48 -18.01 14.75
CA ASN A 39 0.01 -18.96 13.73
C ASN A 39 -1.30 -18.47 13.07
N SER A 40 -1.47 -17.16 12.89
CA SER A 40 -2.66 -16.57 12.25
C SER A 40 -2.81 -16.98 10.79
N GLY A 41 -1.78 -17.60 10.19
CA GLY A 41 -1.74 -17.93 8.77
C GLY A 41 -1.49 -16.69 7.90
N LYS A 42 -1.31 -16.92 6.60
CA LYS A 42 -1.24 -15.85 5.61
C LYS A 42 -2.65 -15.43 5.23
N ILE A 43 -3.10 -14.30 5.73
CA ILE A 43 -4.45 -13.78 5.50
C ILE A 43 -4.35 -12.50 4.68
N ASP A 44 -5.14 -12.42 3.60
CA ASP A 44 -5.42 -11.18 2.90
C ASP A 44 -6.56 -10.43 3.60
N LEU A 45 -6.30 -9.19 4.00
CA LEU A 45 -7.33 -8.36 4.62
C LEU A 45 -8.23 -7.75 3.54
N SER A 46 -9.53 -7.71 3.81
CA SER A 46 -10.49 -7.05 2.92
C SER A 46 -10.39 -5.53 3.05
N GLY A 47 -10.14 -4.84 1.93
CA GLY A 47 -10.17 -3.38 1.83
C GLY A 47 -11.56 -2.82 1.52
N PRO A 48 -11.68 -1.50 1.25
CA PRO A 48 -10.63 -0.47 1.31
C PRO A 48 -10.34 0.05 2.73
N GLY A 49 -11.19 -0.31 3.71
CA GLY A 49 -10.99 -0.01 5.13
C GLY A 49 -10.47 -1.24 5.87
N TYR A 50 -9.16 -1.42 5.90
CA TYR A 50 -8.52 -2.57 6.50
C TYR A 50 -8.62 -2.52 8.04
N ALA A 51 -9.38 -3.45 8.62
CA ALA A 51 -9.48 -3.61 10.07
C ALA A 51 -8.36 -4.52 10.58
N ILE A 52 -7.39 -3.95 11.30
CA ILE A 52 -6.25 -4.67 11.88
C ILE A 52 -6.54 -4.89 13.36
N LYS A 53 -7.01 -6.09 13.65
CA LYS A 53 -7.53 -6.46 14.96
C LYS A 53 -6.43 -7.08 15.84
N PRO A 54 -6.52 -6.97 17.18
CA PRO A 54 -5.46 -7.45 18.08
C PRO A 54 -5.24 -8.96 18.00
N GLU A 55 -6.23 -9.75 17.58
CA GLU A 55 -6.09 -11.21 17.36
C GLU A 55 -5.09 -11.58 16.26
N TYR A 56 -4.77 -10.66 15.35
CA TYR A 56 -3.73 -10.84 14.33
C TYR A 56 -2.33 -10.55 14.85
N GLY A 57 -2.21 -10.00 16.06
CA GLY A 57 -0.96 -9.58 16.67
C GLY A 57 -0.64 -10.35 17.94
N LYS A 58 0.55 -10.12 18.50
CA LYS A 58 0.96 -10.67 19.80
C LYS A 58 1.29 -9.54 20.75
N GLN A 59 0.60 -9.49 21.88
CA GLN A 59 0.91 -8.53 22.94
C GLN A 59 2.09 -9.02 23.80
N ALA A 60 2.99 -8.11 24.16
CA ALA A 60 4.00 -8.29 25.19
C ALA A 60 4.12 -7.00 26.02
N GLY A 61 3.63 -7.05 27.26
CA GLY A 61 3.47 -5.86 28.09
C GLY A 61 2.53 -4.84 27.42
N ALA A 62 2.99 -3.59 27.33
CA ALA A 62 2.23 -2.49 26.72
C ALA A 62 2.35 -2.41 25.19
N ASN A 63 3.03 -3.37 24.54
CA ASN A 63 3.25 -3.36 23.09
C ASN A 63 2.45 -4.47 22.40
N LEU A 64 1.75 -4.14 21.32
CA LEU A 64 1.08 -5.09 20.43
C LEU A 64 1.83 -5.18 19.11
N PHE A 65 2.34 -6.37 18.79
CA PHE A 65 3.16 -6.61 17.61
C PHE A 65 2.36 -7.24 16.47
N HIS A 66 2.45 -6.69 15.26
CA HIS A 66 1.89 -7.26 14.03
C HIS A 66 2.98 -7.57 13.01
N SER A 67 2.72 -8.58 12.16
CA SER A 67 3.66 -9.02 11.13
C SER A 67 2.94 -9.23 9.80
N PHE A 68 3.38 -8.49 8.80
CA PHE A 68 2.78 -8.45 7.48
C PHE A 68 3.77 -8.97 6.45
N GLN A 69 3.28 -9.73 5.47
CA GLN A 69 4.05 -9.99 4.26
C GLN A 69 4.02 -8.76 3.35
N GLN A 70 2.89 -8.05 3.31
CA GLN A 70 2.70 -6.86 2.50
C GLN A 70 1.82 -5.89 3.27
N PHE A 71 2.14 -4.60 3.20
CA PHE A 71 1.37 -3.55 3.84
C PHE A 71 1.36 -2.31 2.94
N ASN A 72 0.33 -2.20 2.12
CA ASN A 72 0.13 -1.08 1.20
C ASN A 72 -1.26 -0.48 1.45
N ILE A 73 -1.31 0.85 1.50
CA ILE A 73 -2.52 1.66 1.68
C ILE A 73 -2.54 2.67 0.54
N HIS A 74 -3.32 2.39 -0.48
CA HIS A 74 -3.47 3.24 -1.67
C HIS A 74 -4.36 4.45 -1.38
N SER A 75 -4.42 5.39 -2.33
CA SER A 75 -5.30 6.54 -2.19
C SER A 75 -6.77 6.11 -2.05
N GLY A 76 -7.46 6.66 -1.05
CA GLY A 76 -8.84 6.28 -0.72
C GLY A 76 -8.97 5.03 0.15
N GLU A 77 -7.87 4.35 0.48
CA GLU A 77 -7.84 3.26 1.45
C GLU A 77 -7.51 3.76 2.87
N SER A 78 -7.79 2.92 3.87
CA SER A 78 -7.41 3.18 5.26
C SER A 78 -7.04 1.92 6.01
N ALA A 79 -6.12 2.02 6.99
CA ALA A 79 -5.80 0.95 7.93
C ALA A 79 -6.07 1.37 9.38
N THR A 80 -7.03 0.72 10.01
CA THR A 80 -7.39 0.99 11.41
C THR A 80 -6.87 -0.12 12.30
N PHE A 81 -5.91 0.22 13.16
CA PHE A 81 -5.44 -0.66 14.21
C PHE A 81 -6.32 -0.53 15.45
N SER A 82 -6.58 -1.64 16.11
CA SER A 82 -7.30 -1.70 17.38
C SER A 82 -6.53 -2.53 18.40
N GLY A 83 -6.75 -2.28 19.69
CA GLY A 83 -6.12 -2.99 20.78
C GLY A 83 -6.86 -2.76 22.10
N PRO A 84 -6.63 -3.61 23.12
CA PRO A 84 -7.18 -3.40 24.45
C PRO A 84 -6.50 -2.21 25.15
N ASP A 85 -7.13 -1.66 26.18
CA ASP A 85 -6.62 -0.51 26.97
C ASP A 85 -5.22 -0.71 27.57
N SER A 86 -4.79 -1.98 27.73
CA SER A 86 -3.45 -2.33 28.21
C SER A 86 -2.34 -2.07 27.18
N VAL A 87 -2.68 -1.87 25.91
CA VAL A 87 -1.73 -1.56 24.83
C VAL A 87 -1.51 -0.06 24.76
N LYS A 88 -0.24 0.35 24.80
CA LYS A 88 0.21 1.73 24.59
C LYS A 88 0.85 1.94 23.22
N ASN A 89 1.44 0.90 22.64
CA ASN A 89 2.09 0.98 21.34
C ASN A 89 1.66 -0.18 20.45
N ILE A 90 1.49 0.12 19.17
CA ILE A 90 1.29 -0.88 18.11
C ILE A 90 2.50 -0.83 17.20
N ILE A 91 3.18 -1.97 17.04
CA ILE A 91 4.45 -2.07 16.33
C ILE A 91 4.27 -3.08 15.20
N SER A 92 4.52 -2.65 13.98
CA SER A 92 4.34 -3.45 12.78
C SER A 92 5.67 -3.70 12.09
N ARG A 93 5.85 -4.89 11.52
CA ARG A 93 6.95 -5.20 10.58
C ARG A 93 6.42 -5.75 9.27
N VAL A 94 7.15 -5.49 8.20
CA VAL A 94 6.88 -6.04 6.85
C VAL A 94 8.00 -7.01 6.48
N THR A 95 7.64 -8.22 6.03
CA THR A 95 8.58 -9.32 5.73
C THR A 95 8.65 -9.68 4.24
N GLY A 96 7.71 -9.21 3.41
CA GLY A 96 7.85 -9.25 1.96
C GLY A 96 8.81 -8.16 1.53
N GLY A 97 9.88 -8.51 0.80
CA GLY A 97 10.97 -7.59 0.46
C GLY A 97 10.63 -6.43 -0.48
N ALA A 98 9.34 -6.16 -0.73
CA ALA A 98 8.89 -4.98 -1.46
C ALA A 98 8.65 -3.82 -0.49
N ALA A 99 8.94 -2.60 -0.94
CA ALA A 99 8.65 -1.40 -0.17
C ALA A 99 7.14 -1.21 0.03
N SER A 100 6.74 -0.72 1.20
CA SER A 100 5.38 -0.30 1.47
C SER A 100 5.02 0.96 0.69
N TRP A 101 3.80 0.98 0.16
CA TRP A 101 3.18 2.13 -0.49
C TRP A 101 2.07 2.69 0.40
N ILE A 102 2.21 3.93 0.86
CA ILE A 102 1.30 4.56 1.83
C ILE A 102 0.88 5.94 1.30
N ASP A 103 -0.28 5.97 0.63
CA ASP A 103 -0.93 7.16 0.08
C ASP A 103 -2.39 7.31 0.56
N GLY A 104 -2.80 6.49 1.54
CA GLY A 104 -4.11 6.57 2.21
C GLY A 104 -4.02 7.02 3.66
N LYS A 105 -4.93 6.52 4.50
CA LYS A 105 -5.11 6.93 5.91
C LYS A 105 -4.77 5.85 6.93
#